data_AF-B9RZ40-F1
#
_entry.id   AF-B9RZ40-F1
#
_cell.length_a   1.000
_cell.length_b   1.000
_cell.length_c   1.000
_cell.angle_alpha   90.00
_cell.angle_beta   90.00
_cell.angle_gamma   90.00
#
_symmetry.space_group_name_H-M   'P 1'
#
loop_
_entity.id
_entity.type
_entity.pdbx_description
1 polymer ?
#
loop_
_entity_poly.entity_id
_entity_poly.type
_entity_poly.pdbx_seq_one_letter_code
_entity_poly.pdbx_strand_id
1 'polypeptide(L)'
;MKTRVRIGYVFVLVLVLLLCTSAISKNISSEEDHYSQFLLANGVGRTPPMGWNSWNHFQCNIDEWTVKTTADALISTGLAALGYKYVNIDDCWAEENRDSKGNLRAKSSTFPSGIKALADYVHSRDLKLGIYSDAGYTTCSKKMPGSLVHEEQDARTFAQWGVDYLKYDNCYHDGSKPQIRYARMSYALHKAGRPIFYSLCEWGQEDPAKWAGRYGNAWRTTGDIKDNWESVTSLADENNIWGRYAGPGRWNDPDMLEVGNGGMSLEEYRSHFSIWALMKAPLLIGCDVRSASKQTLRILGNKEVIDVNQDPLGIQGRKIRSGAGLEIWAGPLSRKRIVILLWNRSGSKAPISVGWREVGLSPITPVNIRDLWAHSFISMRKRFGLTAYVAPHACKMYILTPL
;
A
#
# COMPACT_ATOMS: atom_id res chain seq x y z
N MET A 1 14.76 11.60 -88.72
CA MET A 1 14.75 10.12 -88.81
C MET A 1 15.74 9.58 -87.78
N LYS A 2 15.34 8.56 -87.00
CA LYS A 2 16.10 7.83 -85.95
C LYS A 2 16.05 8.37 -84.50
N THR A 3 15.00 7.89 -83.84
CA THR A 3 14.82 7.49 -82.44
C THR A 3 16.08 7.14 -81.65
N ARG A 4 16.13 7.57 -80.38
CA ARG A 4 16.53 6.71 -79.24
C ARG A 4 16.02 7.30 -77.92
N VAL A 5 15.16 6.52 -77.27
CA VAL A 5 14.63 6.71 -75.92
C VAL A 5 15.71 6.33 -74.90
N ARG A 6 15.87 7.13 -73.83
CA ARG A 6 16.47 6.69 -72.57
C ARG A 6 15.66 7.23 -71.40
N ILE A 7 15.09 6.30 -70.66
CA ILE A 7 14.46 6.43 -69.34
C ILE A 7 15.59 6.48 -68.31
N GLY A 8 15.50 7.36 -67.30
CA GLY A 8 16.40 7.33 -66.15
C GLY A 8 16.23 8.48 -65.16
N TYR A 9 15.77 8.14 -63.96
CA TYR A 9 15.95 8.84 -62.67
C TYR A 9 15.00 9.99 -62.31
N VAL A 10 13.80 9.62 -61.83
CA VAL A 10 13.14 10.31 -60.71
C VAL A 10 13.67 9.68 -59.42
N PHE A 11 14.59 10.34 -58.72
CA PHE A 11 14.98 9.99 -57.34
C PHE A 11 15.51 11.24 -56.63
N VAL A 12 14.64 12.23 -56.42
CA VAL A 12 14.87 13.36 -55.52
C VAL A 12 13.58 13.58 -54.75
N LEU A 13 13.39 12.89 -53.62
CA LEU A 13 12.47 13.26 -52.52
C LEU A 13 12.32 12.13 -51.47
N VAL A 14 13.40 11.68 -50.81
CA VAL A 14 13.26 10.89 -49.56
C VAL A 14 14.27 11.28 -48.46
N LEU A 15 15.22 12.19 -48.70
CA LEU A 15 16.33 12.41 -47.76
C LEU A 15 16.20 13.65 -46.84
N VAL A 16 14.98 14.03 -46.42
CA VAL A 16 14.78 15.10 -45.41
C VAL A 16 13.90 14.66 -44.22
N LEU A 17 13.33 13.47 -44.23
CA LEU A 17 12.44 12.99 -43.15
C LEU A 17 13.11 12.10 -42.07
N LEU A 18 14.46 12.05 -42.04
CA LEU A 18 15.22 11.21 -41.11
C LEU A 18 16.09 11.98 -40.10
N LEU A 19 15.96 13.30 -40.01
CA LEU A 19 16.71 14.12 -39.05
C LEU A 19 15.87 14.74 -37.92
N CYS A 20 14.55 14.50 -37.86
CA CYS A 20 13.70 14.99 -36.76
C CYS A 20 13.26 13.91 -35.76
N THR A 21 13.65 12.64 -35.93
CA THR A 21 13.25 11.55 -35.02
C THR A 21 14.30 11.20 -33.94
N SER A 22 15.52 11.74 -34.04
CA SER A 22 16.60 11.49 -33.06
C SER A 22 16.65 12.51 -31.91
N ALA A 23 15.88 13.60 -31.98
CA ALA A 23 15.81 14.62 -30.92
C ALA A 23 14.73 14.32 -29.85
N ILE A 24 13.74 13.47 -30.16
CA ILE A 24 12.61 13.20 -29.25
C ILE A 24 12.91 12.03 -28.29
N SER A 25 13.85 11.15 -28.63
CA SER A 25 14.20 9.97 -27.83
C SER A 25 15.24 10.22 -26.72
N LYS A 26 15.88 11.41 -26.68
CA LYS A 26 16.89 11.76 -25.65
C LYS A 26 16.33 12.43 -24.40
N ASN A 27 15.11 12.99 -24.43
CA ASN A 27 14.52 13.69 -23.27
C ASN A 27 13.68 12.80 -22.35
N ILE A 28 13.20 11.65 -22.82
CA ILE A 28 12.34 10.77 -22.02
C ILE A 28 13.17 9.99 -20.99
N SER A 29 14.39 9.57 -21.35
CA SER A 29 15.25 8.82 -20.43
C SER A 29 15.80 9.67 -19.28
N SER A 30 16.12 10.95 -19.52
CA SER A 30 16.62 11.84 -18.46
C SER A 30 15.53 12.21 -17.45
N GLU A 31 14.30 12.42 -17.90
CA GLU A 31 13.18 12.68 -17.00
C GLU A 31 12.83 11.44 -16.15
N GLU A 32 12.76 10.24 -16.75
CA GLU A 32 12.46 8.99 -16.02
C GLU A 32 13.49 8.62 -14.94
N ASP A 33 14.79 8.88 -15.19
CA ASP A 33 15.85 8.68 -14.20
C ASP A 33 15.76 9.68 -13.03
N HIS A 34 15.39 10.94 -13.30
CA HIS A 34 15.16 11.95 -12.25
C HIS A 34 13.98 11.56 -11.32
N TYR A 35 12.90 11.02 -11.86
CA TYR A 35 11.73 10.59 -11.05
C TYR A 35 11.98 9.31 -10.24
N SER A 36 12.82 8.39 -10.71
CA SER A 36 13.15 7.18 -9.93
C SER A 36 14.06 7.50 -8.73
N GLN A 37 14.98 8.45 -8.90
CA GLN A 37 15.83 8.96 -7.82
C GLN A 37 15.02 9.74 -6.77
N PHE A 38 13.96 10.43 -7.21
CA PHE A 38 13.06 11.23 -6.39
C PHE A 38 12.41 10.47 -5.22
N LEU A 39 11.89 9.25 -5.45
CA LEU A 39 11.18 8.49 -4.42
C LEU A 39 12.09 7.80 -3.40
N LEU A 40 13.25 7.31 -3.85
CA LEU A 40 14.28 6.84 -2.92
C LEU A 40 14.87 7.99 -2.08
N ALA A 41 14.67 9.24 -2.50
CA ALA A 41 15.15 10.45 -1.83
C ALA A 41 14.07 11.25 -1.07
N ASN A 42 12.77 10.93 -1.19
CA ASN A 42 11.72 11.66 -0.45
C ASN A 42 11.72 11.36 1.06
N GLY A 43 12.57 10.43 1.52
CA GLY A 43 12.86 10.18 2.93
C GLY A 43 11.83 9.33 3.67
N VAL A 44 10.77 8.85 3.00
CA VAL A 44 9.68 8.08 3.62
C VAL A 44 9.46 6.73 2.91
N GLY A 45 8.67 5.83 3.53
CA GLY A 45 8.23 4.58 2.89
C GLY A 45 9.32 3.53 2.66
N ARG A 46 10.46 3.58 3.37
CA ARG A 46 11.53 2.55 3.27
C ARG A 46 11.04 1.14 3.59
N THR A 47 10.03 1.03 4.45
CA THR A 47 9.20 -0.14 4.71
C THR A 47 7.73 0.24 4.45
N PRO A 48 6.81 -0.74 4.31
CA PRO A 48 5.39 -0.43 4.14
C PRO A 48 4.87 0.46 5.28
N PRO A 49 4.02 1.46 5.01
CA PRO A 49 3.50 2.33 6.06
C PRO A 49 2.61 1.53 7.02
N MET A 50 2.68 1.90 8.30
CA MET A 50 1.84 1.32 9.34
C MET A 50 1.09 2.43 10.07
N GLY A 51 -0.20 2.23 10.31
CA GLY A 51 -1.04 3.26 10.90
C GLY A 51 -2.47 2.83 11.07
N TRP A 52 -3.36 3.82 11.07
CA TRP A 52 -4.80 3.68 11.16
C TRP A 52 -5.44 4.62 10.13
N ASN A 53 -6.58 4.22 9.58
CA ASN A 53 -7.41 5.05 8.72
C ASN A 53 -8.88 5.01 9.20
N SER A 54 -9.56 6.15 9.15
CA SER A 54 -10.93 6.30 9.66
C SER A 54 -12.01 5.58 8.85
N TRP A 55 -11.79 5.27 7.58
CA TRP A 55 -12.87 4.99 6.62
C TRP A 55 -13.67 3.71 6.93
N ASN A 56 -13.01 2.56 7.09
CA ASN A 56 -13.69 1.27 7.20
C ASN A 56 -14.71 1.21 8.33
N HIS A 57 -14.44 1.89 9.45
CA HIS A 57 -15.33 1.90 10.62
C HIS A 57 -16.22 3.15 10.67
N PHE A 58 -15.66 4.34 10.44
CA PHE A 58 -16.36 5.60 10.70
C PHE A 58 -17.01 6.21 9.48
N GLN A 59 -16.55 5.88 8.26
CA GLN A 59 -16.97 6.53 7.02
C GLN A 59 -16.94 8.06 7.18
N CYS A 60 -18.06 8.75 6.93
CA CYS A 60 -18.19 10.20 7.12
C CYS A 60 -18.58 10.63 8.54
N ASN A 61 -18.74 9.70 9.48
CA ASN A 61 -18.99 10.00 10.89
C ASN A 61 -17.66 10.19 11.63
N ILE A 62 -16.86 11.15 11.18
CA ILE A 62 -15.53 11.45 11.71
C ILE A 62 -15.43 12.88 12.20
N ASP A 63 -14.78 13.06 13.35
CA ASP A 63 -14.52 14.36 13.97
C ASP A 63 -13.15 14.42 14.64
N GLU A 64 -12.74 15.64 15.02
CA GLU A 64 -11.46 15.91 15.66
C GLU A 64 -11.28 15.10 16.95
N TRP A 65 -12.35 14.94 17.75
CA TRP A 65 -12.28 14.19 19.00
C TRP A 65 -12.00 12.71 18.75
N THR A 66 -12.64 12.11 17.74
CA THR A 66 -12.40 10.73 17.32
C THR A 66 -10.97 10.54 16.86
N VAL A 67 -10.44 11.44 16.03
CA VAL A 67 -9.03 11.36 15.59
C VAL A 67 -8.06 11.48 16.77
N LYS A 68 -8.29 12.44 17.68
CA LYS A 68 -7.45 12.65 18.87
C LYS A 68 -7.46 11.42 19.80
N THR A 69 -8.64 10.90 20.10
CA THR A 69 -8.77 9.73 20.98
C THR A 69 -8.27 8.44 20.35
N THR A 70 -8.36 8.28 19.02
CA THR A 70 -7.69 7.20 18.28
C THR A 70 -6.17 7.32 18.40
N ALA A 71 -5.61 8.52 18.25
CA ALA A 71 -4.17 8.75 18.42
C ALA A 71 -3.71 8.37 19.84
N ASP A 72 -4.46 8.76 20.88
CA ASP A 72 -4.21 8.34 22.27
C ASP A 72 -4.33 6.81 22.45
N ALA A 73 -5.31 6.18 21.79
CA ALA A 73 -5.51 4.74 21.84
C ALA A 73 -4.37 3.94 21.19
N LEU A 74 -3.81 4.42 20.07
CA LEU A 74 -2.63 3.79 19.46
C LEU A 74 -1.44 3.75 20.44
N ILE A 75 -1.28 4.79 21.27
CA ILE A 75 -0.24 4.82 22.30
C ILE A 75 -0.59 3.88 23.45
N SER A 76 -1.78 4.03 24.04
CA SER A 76 -2.16 3.30 25.26
C SER A 76 -2.29 1.79 25.05
N THR A 77 -2.63 1.36 23.84
CA THR A 77 -2.65 -0.06 23.44
C THR A 77 -1.27 -0.62 23.10
N GLY A 78 -0.24 0.23 22.99
CA GLY A 78 1.11 -0.15 22.59
C GLY A 78 1.33 -0.32 21.09
N LEU A 79 0.30 -0.15 20.25
CA LEU A 79 0.40 -0.27 18.80
C LEU A 79 1.36 0.77 18.20
N ALA A 80 1.38 2.00 18.72
CA ALA A 80 2.32 3.03 18.30
C ALA A 80 3.79 2.61 18.47
N ALA A 81 4.11 1.87 19.54
CA ALA A 81 5.45 1.34 19.81
C ALA A 81 5.83 0.19 18.86
N LEU A 82 4.84 -0.49 18.27
CA LEU A 82 5.04 -1.53 17.25
C LEU A 82 5.17 -0.97 15.83
N GLY A 83 4.99 0.34 15.64
CA GLY A 83 5.20 1.02 14.36
C GLY A 83 3.95 1.63 13.73
N TYR A 84 2.76 1.46 14.31
CA TYR A 84 1.53 2.10 13.84
C TYR A 84 1.57 3.61 14.12
N LYS A 85 2.19 4.37 13.21
CA LYS A 85 2.55 5.79 13.42
C LYS A 85 1.64 6.76 12.66
N TYR A 86 1.06 6.35 11.53
CA TYR A 86 0.21 7.21 10.73
C TYR A 86 -1.24 7.20 11.25
N VAL A 87 -1.80 8.36 11.56
CA VAL A 87 -3.20 8.59 11.91
C VAL A 87 -3.86 9.28 10.74
N ASN A 88 -4.45 8.50 9.83
CA ASN A 88 -4.96 9.00 8.55
C ASN A 88 -6.45 9.33 8.68
N ILE A 89 -6.79 10.59 8.43
CA ILE A 89 -8.17 11.02 8.23
C ILE A 89 -8.53 10.75 6.77
N ASP A 90 -9.63 10.03 6.54
CA ASP A 90 -10.15 9.77 5.20
C ASP A 90 -11.11 10.89 4.75
N ASP A 91 -12.01 10.62 3.79
CA ASP A 91 -12.95 11.59 3.24
C ASP A 91 -13.84 12.28 4.31
N CYS A 92 -14.60 13.31 3.91
CA CYS A 92 -15.57 14.04 4.74
C CYS A 92 -14.99 14.96 5.84
N TRP A 93 -13.68 15.30 5.80
CA TRP A 93 -13.05 16.17 6.80
C TRP A 93 -13.17 17.69 6.50
N ALA A 94 -13.37 18.07 5.24
CA ALA A 94 -13.38 19.46 4.80
C ALA A 94 -14.80 20.05 4.65
N GLU A 95 -14.87 21.39 4.58
CA GLU A 95 -16.06 22.10 4.13
C GLU A 95 -16.40 21.72 2.68
N GLU A 96 -17.68 21.80 2.33
CA GLU A 96 -18.17 21.51 0.98
C GLU A 96 -17.58 22.46 -0.07
N ASN A 97 -17.27 23.70 0.33
CA ASN A 97 -16.75 24.74 -0.54
C ASN A 97 -15.36 25.21 -0.07
N ARG A 98 -14.49 25.49 -1.05
CA ARG A 98 -13.23 26.21 -0.84
C ARG A 98 -13.48 27.63 -0.33
N ASP A 99 -12.48 28.22 0.30
CA ASP A 99 -12.54 29.64 0.68
C ASP A 99 -12.48 30.58 -0.53
N SER A 100 -12.62 31.89 -0.30
CA SER A 100 -12.58 32.90 -1.38
C SER A 100 -11.23 33.00 -2.10
N LYS A 101 -10.18 32.37 -1.57
CA LYS A 101 -8.84 32.26 -2.18
C LYS A 101 -8.61 30.89 -2.82
N GLY A 102 -9.61 30.01 -2.84
CA GLY A 102 -9.52 28.66 -3.39
C GLY A 102 -8.89 27.62 -2.46
N ASN A 103 -8.64 27.92 -1.17
CA ASN A 103 -8.06 26.94 -0.26
C ASN A 103 -9.11 25.96 0.27
N LEU A 104 -8.68 24.71 0.49
CA LEU A 104 -9.44 23.77 1.31
C LEU A 104 -9.58 24.30 2.75
N ARG A 105 -10.72 24.00 3.37
CA ARG A 105 -11.01 24.36 4.76
C ARG A 105 -11.45 23.14 5.54
N ALA A 106 -10.92 22.97 6.75
CA ALA A 106 -11.45 22.00 7.69
C ALA A 106 -12.92 22.31 7.99
N LYS A 107 -13.76 21.28 8.06
CA LYS A 107 -15.18 21.44 8.39
C LYS A 107 -15.32 21.92 9.83
N SER A 108 -15.78 23.15 10.02
CA SER A 108 -15.80 23.81 11.33
C SER A 108 -16.66 23.09 12.39
N SER A 109 -17.69 22.34 11.97
CA SER A 109 -18.56 21.60 12.89
C SER A 109 -17.97 20.29 13.42
N THR A 110 -17.02 19.67 12.70
CA THR A 110 -16.37 18.40 13.11
C THR A 110 -14.88 18.56 13.40
N PHE A 111 -14.22 19.56 12.82
CA PHE A 111 -12.81 19.92 13.02
C PHE A 111 -12.67 21.40 13.42
N PRO A 112 -13.23 21.81 14.58
CA PRO A 112 -13.31 23.21 14.98
C PRO A 112 -11.94 23.87 15.21
N SER A 113 -10.91 23.12 15.57
CA SER A 113 -9.55 23.67 15.77
C SER A 113 -8.75 23.76 14.46
N GLY A 114 -9.25 23.17 13.37
CA GLY A 114 -8.57 23.05 12.09
C GLY A 114 -7.48 21.97 12.05
N ILE A 115 -7.07 21.59 10.83
CA ILE A 115 -6.16 20.46 10.61
C ILE A 115 -4.76 20.71 11.16
N LYS A 116 -4.25 21.95 11.12
CA LYS A 116 -2.94 22.26 11.71
C LYS A 116 -2.89 21.94 13.20
N ALA A 117 -3.87 22.40 13.98
CA ALA A 117 -3.91 22.13 15.41
C ALA A 117 -4.05 20.62 15.70
N LEU A 118 -4.78 19.89 14.85
CA LEU A 118 -4.87 18.43 14.94
C LEU A 118 -3.54 17.74 14.61
N ALA A 119 -2.81 18.21 13.60
CA ALA A 119 -1.47 17.71 13.27
C ALA A 119 -0.50 17.95 14.42
N ASP A 120 -0.47 19.16 14.99
CA ASP A 120 0.37 19.50 16.15
C ASP A 120 0.04 18.59 17.35
N TYR A 121 -1.24 18.29 17.60
CA TYR A 121 -1.66 17.35 18.63
C TYR A 121 -1.15 15.92 18.37
N VAL A 122 -1.25 15.43 17.14
CA VAL A 122 -0.77 14.09 16.75
C VAL A 122 0.76 14.03 16.79
N HIS A 123 1.46 15.08 16.37
CA HIS A 123 2.93 15.16 16.46
C HIS A 123 3.43 15.19 17.90
N SER A 124 2.72 15.86 18.82
CA SER A 124 3.07 15.85 20.25
C SER A 124 3.03 14.45 20.91
N ARG A 125 2.48 13.46 20.19
CA ARG A 125 2.39 12.04 20.57
C ARG A 125 3.41 11.15 19.86
N ASP A 126 4.36 11.74 19.15
CA ASP A 126 5.31 11.01 18.28
C ASP A 126 4.59 10.14 17.23
N LEU A 127 3.45 10.64 16.75
CA LEU A 127 2.68 10.08 15.65
C LEU A 127 2.71 11.04 14.45
N LYS A 128 2.16 10.60 13.32
CA LYS A 128 2.13 11.34 12.05
C LYS A 128 0.69 11.50 11.58
N LEU A 129 0.32 12.66 11.06
CA LEU A 129 -1.05 12.89 10.58
C LEU A 129 -1.14 12.65 9.08
N GLY A 130 -2.09 11.83 8.65
CA GLY A 130 -2.47 11.69 7.25
C GLY A 130 -3.78 12.40 6.93
N ILE A 131 -3.90 12.81 5.66
CA ILE A 131 -5.10 13.42 5.11
C ILE A 131 -5.49 12.74 3.80
N TYR A 132 -6.70 13.05 3.34
CA TYR A 132 -7.29 12.52 2.12
C TYR A 132 -7.67 13.66 1.17
N SER A 133 -7.48 13.42 -0.12
CA SER A 133 -8.08 14.19 -1.21
C SER A 133 -8.28 13.28 -2.43
N ASP A 134 -8.72 13.85 -3.54
CA ASP A 134 -9.03 13.15 -4.77
C ASP A 134 -8.33 13.80 -5.97
N ALA A 135 -7.82 12.98 -6.90
CA ALA A 135 -7.37 13.37 -8.22
C ALA A 135 -8.55 13.72 -9.17
N GLY A 136 -9.56 14.40 -8.65
CA GLY A 136 -10.81 14.78 -9.30
C GLY A 136 -11.34 16.11 -8.76
N TYR A 137 -12.51 16.54 -9.26
CA TYR A 137 -13.12 17.82 -8.86
C TYR A 137 -13.77 17.77 -7.46
N THR A 138 -14.29 16.61 -7.08
CA THR A 138 -14.91 16.34 -5.78
C THR A 138 -14.39 15.00 -5.29
N THR A 139 -14.38 14.78 -3.98
CA THR A 139 -14.05 13.46 -3.42
C THR A 139 -15.13 12.43 -3.70
N CYS A 140 -14.82 11.14 -3.49
CA CYS A 140 -15.74 10.04 -3.74
C CYS A 140 -17.11 10.18 -3.03
N SER A 141 -17.13 10.70 -1.79
CA SER A 141 -18.38 10.99 -1.04
C SER A 141 -19.19 12.16 -1.59
N LYS A 142 -18.61 12.99 -2.46
CA LYS A 142 -19.13 14.29 -2.92
C LYS A 142 -19.39 15.29 -1.79
N LYS A 143 -18.77 15.13 -0.62
CA LYS A 143 -18.98 16.02 0.54
C LYS A 143 -17.94 17.12 0.66
N MET A 144 -16.85 17.05 -0.11
CA MET A 144 -15.81 18.05 -0.13
C MET A 144 -15.12 18.14 -1.51
N PRO A 145 -14.40 19.25 -1.79
CA PRO A 145 -13.66 19.40 -3.03
C PRO A 145 -12.53 18.37 -3.15
N GLY A 146 -12.29 17.89 -4.36
CA GLY A 146 -11.06 17.21 -4.73
C GLY A 146 -9.97 18.23 -5.10
N SER A 147 -8.79 17.75 -5.46
CA SER A 147 -7.60 18.57 -5.72
C SER A 147 -7.21 18.69 -7.19
N LEU A 148 -7.97 18.11 -8.12
CA LEU A 148 -7.72 18.32 -9.56
C LEU A 148 -7.73 19.83 -9.88
N VAL A 149 -6.72 20.29 -10.62
CA VAL A 149 -6.41 21.70 -10.93
C VAL A 149 -6.02 22.61 -9.74
N HIS A 150 -6.01 22.09 -8.51
CA HIS A 150 -5.57 22.80 -7.30
C HIS A 150 -4.33 22.15 -6.66
N GLU A 151 -3.61 21.28 -7.37
CA GLU A 151 -2.59 20.40 -6.78
C GLU A 151 -1.49 21.19 -6.06
N GLU A 152 -0.94 22.24 -6.68
CA GLU A 152 0.10 23.08 -6.05
C GLU A 152 -0.40 23.84 -4.80
N GLN A 153 -1.65 24.29 -4.81
CA GLN A 153 -2.25 25.04 -3.71
C GLN A 153 -2.55 24.11 -2.53
N ASP A 154 -3.12 22.94 -2.81
CA ASP A 154 -3.50 21.97 -1.79
C ASP A 154 -2.28 21.31 -1.18
N ALA A 155 -1.28 20.91 -1.98
CA ALA A 155 -0.02 20.38 -1.47
C ALA A 155 0.69 21.36 -0.53
N ARG A 156 0.70 22.65 -0.87
CA ARG A 156 1.23 23.71 0.01
C ARG A 156 0.44 23.82 1.30
N THR A 157 -0.89 23.76 1.21
CA THR A 157 -1.79 23.81 2.37
C THR A 157 -1.52 22.63 3.31
N PHE A 158 -1.43 21.42 2.79
CA PHE A 158 -1.11 20.21 3.56
C PHE A 158 0.27 20.33 4.23
N ALA A 159 1.28 20.81 3.52
CA ALA A 159 2.61 21.03 4.09
C ALA A 159 2.60 22.08 5.23
N GLN A 160 1.87 23.20 5.06
CA GLN A 160 1.71 24.24 6.09
C GLN A 160 0.97 23.74 7.32
N TRP A 161 0.00 22.85 7.12
CA TRP A 161 -0.71 22.17 8.21
C TRP A 161 0.12 21.08 8.91
N GLY A 162 1.27 20.69 8.35
CA GLY A 162 2.11 19.65 8.95
C GLY A 162 1.65 18.23 8.63
N VAL A 163 0.86 18.02 7.57
CA VAL A 163 0.48 16.68 7.11
C VAL A 163 1.72 15.86 6.73
N ASP A 164 1.69 14.56 7.00
CA ASP A 164 2.79 13.60 6.77
C ASP A 164 2.45 12.51 5.76
N TYR A 165 1.18 12.36 5.41
CA TYR A 165 0.65 11.34 4.53
C TYR A 165 -0.53 11.89 3.72
N LEU A 166 -0.58 11.61 2.43
CA LEU A 166 -1.72 11.90 1.57
C LEU A 166 -2.23 10.60 0.92
N LYS A 167 -3.46 10.20 1.25
CA LYS A 167 -4.24 9.28 0.40
C LYS A 167 -4.90 10.11 -0.70
N TYR A 168 -4.71 9.72 -1.96
CA TYR A 168 -5.15 10.49 -3.12
C TYR A 168 -5.97 9.61 -4.04
N ASP A 169 -7.28 9.89 -4.06
CA ASP A 169 -8.29 9.07 -4.72
C ASP A 169 -8.47 9.40 -6.20
N ASN A 170 -9.47 8.78 -6.84
CA ASN A 170 -9.62 8.77 -8.28
C ASN A 170 -11.07 8.94 -8.76
N CYS A 171 -11.96 9.55 -7.96
CA CYS A 171 -13.34 9.81 -8.37
C CYS A 171 -13.45 11.14 -9.16
N TYR A 172 -14.58 11.34 -9.87
CA TYR A 172 -14.99 12.63 -10.47
C TYR A 172 -13.90 13.43 -11.22
N HIS A 173 -13.01 12.74 -11.93
CA HIS A 173 -11.96 13.35 -12.75
C HIS A 173 -12.46 13.69 -14.16
N ASP A 174 -11.67 14.49 -14.89
CA ASP A 174 -11.96 15.00 -16.24
C ASP A 174 -11.74 13.99 -17.38
N GLY A 175 -11.71 12.69 -17.09
CA GLY A 175 -11.34 11.64 -18.04
C GLY A 175 -9.86 11.56 -18.39
N SER A 176 -9.00 12.44 -17.86
CA SER A 176 -7.55 12.33 -18.06
C SER A 176 -6.96 11.10 -17.35
N LYS A 177 -5.89 10.57 -17.94
CA LYS A 177 -5.23 9.36 -17.48
C LYS A 177 -4.61 9.51 -16.08
N PRO A 178 -4.62 8.46 -15.23
CA PRO A 178 -4.07 8.54 -13.88
C PRO A 178 -2.58 8.93 -13.87
N GLN A 179 -1.78 8.47 -14.82
CA GLN A 179 -0.35 8.81 -14.90
C GLN A 179 -0.08 10.31 -15.05
N ILE A 180 -1.05 11.08 -15.57
CA ILE A 180 -0.95 12.54 -15.68
C ILE A 180 -1.38 13.18 -14.36
N ARG A 181 -2.56 12.82 -13.84
CA ARG A 181 -3.13 13.45 -12.64
C ARG A 181 -2.29 13.19 -11.38
N TYR A 182 -1.85 11.96 -11.19
CA TYR A 182 -1.03 11.58 -10.04
C TYR A 182 0.38 12.18 -10.12
N ALA A 183 0.96 12.34 -11.31
CA ALA A 183 2.23 13.03 -11.48
C ALA A 183 2.16 14.52 -11.08
N ARG A 184 1.05 15.22 -11.38
CA ARG A 184 0.84 16.61 -10.98
C ARG A 184 0.88 16.80 -9.47
N MET A 185 0.15 15.97 -8.73
CA MET A 185 0.15 16.02 -7.27
C MET A 185 1.50 15.57 -6.68
N SER A 186 2.15 14.55 -7.24
CA SER A 186 3.53 14.19 -6.86
C SER A 186 4.49 15.37 -6.95
N TYR A 187 4.47 16.10 -8.07
CA TYR A 187 5.31 17.28 -8.26
C TYR A 187 4.94 18.42 -7.29
N ALA A 188 3.65 18.64 -7.06
CA ALA A 188 3.17 19.64 -6.11
C ALA A 188 3.63 19.35 -4.67
N LEU A 189 3.54 18.08 -4.22
CA LEU A 189 4.04 17.64 -2.92
C LEU A 189 5.55 17.86 -2.79
N HIS A 190 6.34 17.59 -3.85
CA HIS A 190 7.76 17.92 -3.84
C HIS A 190 8.02 19.40 -3.57
N LYS A 191 7.35 20.25 -4.36
CA LYS A 191 7.55 21.69 -4.37
C LYS A 191 7.14 22.32 -3.04
N ALA A 192 6.20 21.69 -2.33
CA ALA A 192 5.80 22.10 -0.99
C ALA A 192 6.91 21.92 0.07
N GLY A 193 7.94 21.11 -0.21
CA GLY A 193 9.18 21.04 0.58
C GLY A 193 9.08 20.26 1.90
N ARG A 194 7.90 19.74 2.26
CA ARG A 194 7.72 18.82 3.40
C ARG A 194 7.64 17.38 2.90
N PRO A 195 8.39 16.42 3.48
CA PRO A 195 8.21 15.00 3.19
C PRO A 195 6.79 14.52 3.55
N ILE A 196 6.00 14.15 2.54
CA ILE A 196 4.65 13.60 2.68
C ILE A 196 4.64 12.23 2.00
N PHE A 197 4.24 11.18 2.72
CA PHE A 197 4.02 9.86 2.13
C PHE A 197 2.86 9.94 1.14
N TYR A 198 3.11 9.59 -0.11
CA TYR A 198 2.10 9.71 -1.17
C TYR A 198 1.51 8.35 -1.53
N SER A 199 0.22 8.17 -1.21
CA SER A 199 -0.53 6.93 -1.39
C SER A 199 -1.59 7.11 -2.47
N LEU A 200 -1.40 6.43 -3.59
CA LEU A 200 -2.30 6.47 -4.73
C LEU A 200 -3.48 5.53 -4.51
N CYS A 201 -4.69 5.97 -4.84
CA CYS A 201 -5.93 5.22 -4.68
C CYS A 201 -6.74 5.28 -5.98
N GLU A 202 -6.19 4.64 -7.02
CA GLU A 202 -6.78 4.53 -8.37
C GLU A 202 -7.34 3.12 -8.68
N TRP A 203 -7.45 2.29 -7.65
CA TRP A 203 -8.04 0.95 -7.67
C TRP A 203 -7.44 -0.05 -8.68
N GLY A 204 -6.15 0.04 -8.97
CA GLY A 204 -5.49 -0.78 -9.98
C GLY A 204 -5.68 -0.28 -11.42
N GLN A 205 -6.31 0.88 -11.63
CA GLN A 205 -6.61 1.40 -12.96
C GLN A 205 -5.33 1.65 -13.77
N GLU A 206 -5.26 1.03 -14.96
CA GLU A 206 -4.09 1.07 -15.84
C GLU A 206 -2.80 0.52 -15.18
N ASP A 207 -2.91 -0.53 -14.37
CA ASP A 207 -1.78 -1.30 -13.81
C ASP A 207 -0.74 -0.41 -13.06
N PRO A 208 -1.10 0.26 -11.96
CA PRO A 208 -0.25 1.19 -11.22
C PRO A 208 1.10 0.62 -10.81
N ALA A 209 1.18 -0.69 -10.55
CA ALA A 209 2.44 -1.37 -10.27
C ALA A 209 3.54 -1.11 -11.32
N LYS A 210 3.17 -0.83 -12.58
CA LYS A 210 4.12 -0.54 -13.66
C LYS A 210 4.58 0.92 -13.72
N TRP A 211 3.89 1.85 -13.08
CA TRP A 211 4.16 3.29 -13.26
C TRP A 211 4.10 4.14 -11.98
N ALA A 212 3.25 3.81 -11.00
CA ALA A 212 2.99 4.59 -9.80
C ALA A 212 4.21 4.74 -8.91
N GLY A 213 5.09 3.73 -8.90
CA GLY A 213 6.38 3.78 -8.21
C GLY A 213 7.39 4.77 -8.79
N ARG A 214 7.01 5.62 -9.75
CA ARG A 214 7.74 6.83 -10.16
C ARG A 214 7.22 8.11 -9.50
N TYR A 215 5.99 8.10 -9.00
CA TYR A 215 5.29 9.28 -8.48
C TYR A 215 4.95 9.16 -6.99
N GLY A 216 4.68 7.97 -6.45
CA GLY A 216 4.32 7.81 -5.03
C GLY A 216 4.93 6.60 -4.35
N ASN A 217 4.58 6.45 -3.07
CA ASN A 217 5.16 5.49 -2.15
C ASN A 217 4.33 4.21 -1.99
N ALA A 218 3.02 4.29 -2.24
CA ALA A 218 2.15 3.13 -2.35
C ALA A 218 1.05 3.41 -3.37
N TRP A 219 0.45 2.35 -3.92
CA TRP A 219 -0.68 2.45 -4.84
C TRP A 219 -1.63 1.29 -4.63
N ARG A 220 -2.93 1.60 -4.64
CA ARG A 220 -3.98 0.58 -4.59
C ARG A 220 -3.86 -0.34 -5.80
N THR A 221 -4.02 -1.64 -5.60
CA THR A 221 -3.98 -2.61 -6.72
C THR A 221 -5.36 -3.15 -7.10
N THR A 222 -6.38 -2.83 -6.30
CA THR A 222 -7.71 -3.43 -6.34
C THR A 222 -8.78 -2.39 -6.00
N GLY A 223 -10.05 -2.75 -6.26
CA GLY A 223 -11.18 -2.09 -5.62
C GLY A 223 -11.16 -2.20 -4.09
N ASP A 224 -12.14 -1.56 -3.45
CA ASP A 224 -12.20 -1.45 -1.99
C ASP A 224 -12.46 -2.79 -1.32
N ILE A 225 -11.73 -3.02 -0.22
CA ILE A 225 -11.96 -4.14 0.67
C ILE A 225 -13.30 -3.99 1.38
N LYS A 226 -13.89 -5.13 1.72
CA LYS A 226 -15.05 -5.24 2.60
C LYS A 226 -14.72 -6.20 3.73
N ASP A 227 -15.35 -6.00 4.88
CA ASP A 227 -15.20 -6.86 6.05
C ASP A 227 -15.91 -8.22 5.88
N ASN A 228 -15.43 -9.03 4.93
CA ASN A 228 -15.84 -10.40 4.70
C ASN A 228 -14.71 -11.21 4.05
N TRP A 229 -14.79 -12.53 4.21
CA TRP A 229 -13.75 -13.46 3.76
C TRP A 229 -13.51 -13.45 2.26
N GLU A 230 -14.57 -13.35 1.47
CA GLU A 230 -14.49 -13.36 0.01
C GLU A 230 -13.65 -12.19 -0.49
N SER A 231 -13.94 -10.98 0.00
CA SER A 231 -13.20 -9.77 -0.36
C SER A 231 -11.73 -9.84 0.06
N VAL A 232 -11.42 -10.27 1.29
CA VAL A 232 -10.02 -10.44 1.72
C VAL A 232 -9.26 -11.37 0.79
N THR A 233 -9.87 -12.50 0.44
CA THR A 233 -9.17 -13.50 -0.37
C THR A 233 -9.06 -13.11 -1.84
N SER A 234 -10.05 -12.42 -2.43
CA SER A 234 -9.98 -11.94 -3.81
C SER A 234 -8.93 -10.85 -3.97
N LEU A 235 -8.88 -9.89 -3.04
CA LEU A 235 -7.90 -8.81 -3.06
C LEU A 235 -6.47 -9.32 -2.88
N ALA A 236 -6.26 -10.34 -2.04
CA ALA A 236 -4.97 -11.01 -1.94
C ALA A 236 -4.55 -11.67 -3.27
N ASP A 237 -5.50 -12.30 -3.98
CA ASP A 237 -5.25 -12.94 -5.28
C ASP A 237 -4.91 -11.93 -6.38
N GLU A 238 -5.67 -10.84 -6.47
CA GLU A 238 -5.46 -9.75 -7.41
C GLU A 238 -4.12 -9.03 -7.16
N ASN A 239 -3.76 -8.79 -5.90
CA ASN A 239 -2.50 -8.13 -5.55
C ASN A 239 -1.26 -9.01 -5.80
N ASN A 240 -1.39 -10.34 -5.68
CA ASN A 240 -0.26 -11.29 -5.77
C ASN A 240 0.56 -11.15 -7.06
N ILE A 241 -0.06 -10.80 -8.19
CA ILE A 241 0.62 -10.75 -9.49
C ILE A 241 1.61 -9.58 -9.61
N TRP A 242 1.50 -8.59 -8.72
CA TRP A 242 2.26 -7.34 -8.77
C TRP A 242 3.54 -7.35 -7.93
N GLY A 243 3.84 -8.43 -7.21
CA GLY A 243 4.92 -8.47 -6.21
C GLY A 243 6.32 -8.12 -6.71
N ARG A 244 6.61 -8.28 -8.01
CA ARG A 244 7.90 -7.89 -8.61
C ARG A 244 8.14 -6.37 -8.69
N TYR A 245 7.09 -5.57 -8.54
CA TYR A 245 7.16 -4.11 -8.63
C TYR A 245 7.29 -3.44 -7.25
N ALA A 246 6.88 -4.14 -6.18
CA ALA A 246 7.03 -3.67 -4.81
C ALA A 246 8.49 -3.78 -4.33
N GLY A 247 8.86 -2.86 -3.43
CA GLY A 247 10.17 -2.83 -2.79
C GLY A 247 10.35 -1.56 -1.95
N PRO A 248 11.51 -1.38 -1.30
CA PRO A 248 11.77 -0.19 -0.48
C PRO A 248 11.42 1.13 -1.19
N GLY A 249 10.51 1.90 -0.59
CA GLY A 249 10.01 3.17 -1.12
C GLY A 249 8.74 3.08 -1.97
N ARG A 250 8.28 1.87 -2.34
CA ARG A 250 7.21 1.65 -3.32
C ARG A 250 6.43 0.35 -3.06
N TRP A 251 5.17 0.45 -2.64
CA TRP A 251 4.41 -0.70 -2.14
C TRP A 251 3.10 -0.91 -2.88
N ASN A 252 2.79 -2.16 -3.22
CA ASN A 252 1.44 -2.50 -3.65
C ASN A 252 0.50 -2.45 -2.43
N ASP A 253 -0.66 -1.83 -2.59
CA ASP A 253 -1.66 -1.64 -1.55
C ASP A 253 -2.93 -2.45 -1.88
N PRO A 254 -3.12 -3.64 -1.29
CA PRO A 254 -4.37 -4.39 -1.35
C PRO A 254 -5.47 -3.84 -0.43
N ASP A 255 -5.38 -2.59 0.00
CA ASP A 255 -6.31 -1.86 0.87
C ASP A 255 -6.16 -2.12 2.38
N MET A 256 -6.94 -1.41 3.18
CA MET A 256 -6.87 -1.35 4.65
C MET A 256 -7.19 -2.69 5.35
N LEU A 257 -6.75 -2.83 6.59
CA LEU A 257 -7.04 -4.00 7.43
C LEU A 257 -8.44 -3.92 8.03
N GLU A 258 -9.24 -4.96 7.83
CA GLU A 258 -10.59 -5.10 8.42
C GLU A 258 -10.58 -5.75 9.81
N VAL A 259 -9.39 -6.07 10.33
CA VAL A 259 -9.20 -6.78 11.60
C VAL A 259 -9.92 -6.06 12.74
N GLY A 260 -11.01 -6.68 13.22
CA GLY A 260 -11.78 -6.20 14.37
C GLY A 260 -13.08 -5.46 14.03
N ASN A 261 -13.50 -5.40 12.77
CA ASN A 261 -14.75 -4.75 12.36
C ASN A 261 -16.02 -5.62 12.52
N GLY A 262 -15.86 -6.94 12.75
CA GLY A 262 -16.90 -7.85 13.20
C GLY A 262 -17.52 -8.76 12.13
N GLY A 263 -17.20 -8.55 10.86
CA GLY A 263 -17.70 -9.31 9.72
C GLY A 263 -16.95 -10.61 9.43
N MET A 264 -15.82 -10.86 10.11
CA MET A 264 -15.05 -12.10 10.00
C MET A 264 -14.73 -12.72 11.35
N SER A 265 -14.45 -14.03 11.34
CA SER A 265 -13.93 -14.76 12.48
C SER A 265 -12.50 -14.36 12.83
N LEU A 266 -12.06 -14.69 14.05
CA LEU A 266 -10.68 -14.42 14.49
C LEU A 266 -9.63 -15.16 13.65
N GLU A 267 -9.94 -16.35 13.13
CA GLU A 267 -9.02 -17.11 12.29
C GLU A 267 -8.92 -16.48 10.89
N GLU A 268 -10.02 -15.98 10.33
CA GLU A 268 -10.02 -15.23 9.08
C GLU A 268 -9.23 -13.91 9.23
N TYR A 269 -9.44 -13.17 10.32
CA TYR A 269 -8.64 -11.97 10.61
C TYR A 269 -7.15 -12.28 10.82
N ARG A 270 -6.82 -13.41 11.45
CA ARG A 270 -5.43 -13.85 11.57
C ARG A 270 -4.82 -14.13 10.19
N SER A 271 -5.56 -14.79 9.31
CA SER A 271 -5.16 -15.05 7.92
C SER A 271 -5.00 -13.75 7.12
N HIS A 272 -5.97 -12.83 7.22
CA HIS A 272 -5.93 -11.48 6.64
C HIS A 272 -4.65 -10.74 7.04
N PHE A 273 -4.41 -10.59 8.34
CA PHE A 273 -3.22 -9.89 8.82
C PHE A 273 -1.91 -10.55 8.36
N SER A 274 -1.86 -11.88 8.38
CA SER A 274 -0.68 -12.65 7.97
C SER A 274 -0.36 -12.48 6.49
N ILE A 275 -1.39 -12.50 5.62
CA ILE A 275 -1.17 -12.39 4.19
C ILE A 275 -0.82 -10.96 3.77
N TRP A 276 -1.45 -9.93 4.36
CA TRP A 276 -1.03 -8.53 4.16
C TRP A 276 0.42 -8.31 4.60
N ALA A 277 0.83 -8.86 5.75
CA ALA A 277 2.20 -8.77 6.23
C ALA A 277 3.20 -9.46 5.29
N LEU A 278 2.89 -10.67 4.83
CA LEU A 278 3.72 -11.42 3.88
C LEU A 278 3.85 -10.66 2.54
N MET A 279 2.76 -10.08 2.06
CA MET A 279 2.71 -9.33 0.81
C MET A 279 3.38 -7.95 0.86
N LYS A 280 3.89 -7.52 2.03
CA LYS A 280 4.45 -6.17 2.22
C LYS A 280 3.44 -5.06 1.91
N ALA A 281 2.17 -5.33 2.18
CA ALA A 281 1.12 -4.33 2.09
C ALA A 281 1.30 -3.25 3.17
N PRO A 282 0.80 -2.01 2.95
CA PRO A 282 0.45 -1.11 4.04
C PRO A 282 -0.33 -1.84 5.14
N LEU A 283 0.03 -1.63 6.41
CA LEU A 283 -0.73 -2.14 7.55
C LEU A 283 -1.48 -0.99 8.20
N LEU A 284 -2.56 -0.56 7.54
CA LEU A 284 -3.45 0.50 8.02
C LEU A 284 -4.65 -0.15 8.72
N ILE A 285 -4.76 0.02 10.03
CA ILE A 285 -5.87 -0.47 10.86
C ILE A 285 -7.15 0.26 10.44
N GLY A 286 -8.21 -0.48 10.11
CA GLY A 286 -9.52 0.05 9.73
C GLY A 286 -10.61 -0.08 10.80
N CYS A 287 -10.30 -0.55 12.02
CA CYS A 287 -11.27 -0.66 13.12
C CYS A 287 -11.17 0.49 14.13
N ASP A 288 -12.16 0.57 15.04
CA ASP A 288 -12.07 1.47 16.20
C ASP A 288 -11.11 0.91 17.26
N VAL A 289 -9.86 1.41 17.25
CA VAL A 289 -8.82 1.01 18.21
C VAL A 289 -9.13 1.41 19.65
N ARG A 290 -10.05 2.35 19.89
CA ARG A 290 -10.43 2.81 21.24
C ARG A 290 -11.25 1.75 21.99
N SER A 291 -11.93 0.88 21.23
CA SER A 291 -12.81 -0.17 21.75
C SER A 291 -12.41 -1.58 21.28
N ALA A 292 -11.24 -1.72 20.66
CA ALA A 292 -10.75 -2.98 20.12
C ALA A 292 -10.63 -4.07 21.20
N SER A 293 -11.11 -5.28 20.88
CA SER A 293 -11.04 -6.42 21.79
C SER A 293 -9.59 -6.88 22.05
N LYS A 294 -9.36 -7.59 23.16
CA LYS A 294 -8.06 -8.23 23.43
C LYS A 294 -7.64 -9.21 22.34
N GLN A 295 -8.59 -9.85 21.66
CA GLN A 295 -8.29 -10.72 20.52
C GLN A 295 -7.82 -9.91 19.30
N THR A 296 -8.51 -8.82 18.98
CA THR A 296 -8.13 -7.87 17.91
C THR A 296 -6.73 -7.32 18.14
N LEU A 297 -6.46 -6.80 19.34
CA LEU A 297 -5.15 -6.25 19.70
C LEU A 297 -4.03 -7.32 19.68
N ARG A 298 -4.34 -8.60 19.93
CA ARG A 298 -3.36 -9.69 19.77
C ARG A 298 -3.01 -9.98 18.31
N ILE A 299 -3.95 -9.78 17.38
CA ILE A 299 -3.69 -9.93 15.95
C ILE A 299 -2.85 -8.74 15.46
N LEU A 300 -3.35 -7.52 15.69
CA LEU A 300 -2.69 -6.29 15.27
C LEU A 300 -1.34 -6.08 15.98
N GLY A 301 -1.20 -6.56 17.21
CA GLY A 301 0.01 -6.40 18.02
C GLY A 301 1.06 -7.50 17.84
N ASN A 302 0.89 -8.45 16.90
CA ASN A 302 1.87 -9.53 16.73
C ASN A 302 3.17 -9.02 16.09
N LYS A 303 4.16 -8.71 16.93
CA LYS A 303 5.46 -8.20 16.50
C LYS A 303 6.19 -9.12 15.52
N GLU A 304 6.13 -10.44 15.67
CA GLU A 304 6.84 -11.36 14.76
C GLU A 304 6.26 -11.33 13.33
N VAL A 305 4.95 -11.13 13.21
CA VAL A 305 4.27 -10.96 11.90
C VAL A 305 4.54 -9.57 11.33
N ILE A 306 4.53 -8.52 12.17
CA ILE A 306 4.94 -7.16 11.77
C ILE A 306 6.38 -7.14 11.27
N ASP A 307 7.31 -7.83 11.94
CA ASP A 307 8.71 -7.90 11.53
C ASP A 307 8.90 -8.58 10.15
N VAL A 308 7.95 -9.43 9.74
CA VAL A 308 7.91 -9.93 8.36
C VAL A 308 7.53 -8.80 7.40
N ASN A 309 6.49 -8.02 7.70
CA ASN A 309 6.08 -6.88 6.87
C ASN A 309 7.18 -5.81 6.78
N GLN A 310 7.86 -5.55 7.88
CA GLN A 310 8.87 -4.52 8.03
C GLN A 310 10.31 -5.00 7.75
N ASP A 311 10.48 -6.22 7.21
CA ASP A 311 11.81 -6.75 6.91
C ASP A 311 12.55 -5.85 5.89
N PRO A 312 13.81 -5.46 6.15
CA PRO A 312 14.52 -4.48 5.33
C PRO A 312 14.86 -4.97 3.92
N LEU A 313 14.76 -6.28 3.65
CA LEU A 313 14.87 -6.79 2.28
C LEU A 313 13.70 -6.30 1.41
N GLY A 314 12.53 -6.05 2.02
CA GLY A 314 11.41 -5.40 1.37
C GLY A 314 10.80 -6.18 0.19
N ILE A 315 11.02 -7.49 0.10
CA ILE A 315 10.47 -8.32 -0.98
C ILE A 315 9.07 -8.81 -0.61
N GLN A 316 8.09 -8.49 -1.47
CA GLN A 316 6.74 -9.02 -1.39
C GLN A 316 6.76 -10.55 -1.56
N GLY A 317 6.22 -11.27 -0.56
CA GLY A 317 5.99 -12.70 -0.69
C GLY A 317 4.86 -12.97 -1.69
N ARG A 318 4.86 -14.18 -2.27
CA ARG A 318 3.94 -14.58 -3.34
C ARG A 318 3.38 -15.98 -3.13
N LYS A 319 2.26 -16.25 -3.78
CA LYS A 319 1.70 -17.60 -3.86
C LYS A 319 2.61 -18.49 -4.69
N ILE A 320 3.01 -19.64 -4.12
CA ILE A 320 3.86 -20.64 -4.81
C ILE A 320 3.11 -21.94 -5.12
N ARG A 321 2.00 -22.21 -4.41
CA ARG A 321 1.13 -23.35 -4.69
C ARG A 321 -0.31 -23.05 -4.29
N SER A 322 -1.26 -23.52 -5.10
CA SER A 322 -2.69 -23.48 -4.79
C SER A 322 -3.35 -24.74 -5.35
N GLY A 323 -4.18 -25.40 -4.55
CA GLY A 323 -4.99 -26.54 -4.99
C GLY A 323 -6.03 -26.91 -3.95
N ALA A 324 -7.27 -27.12 -4.38
CA ALA A 324 -8.41 -27.47 -3.50
C ALA A 324 -8.59 -26.53 -2.29
N GLY A 325 -8.31 -25.23 -2.45
CA GLY A 325 -8.38 -24.23 -1.38
C GLY A 325 -7.21 -24.28 -0.38
N LEU A 326 -6.19 -25.11 -0.63
CA LEU A 326 -5.00 -25.21 0.21
C LEU A 326 -3.83 -24.52 -0.49
N GLU A 327 -3.28 -23.49 0.14
CA GLU A 327 -2.28 -22.62 -0.47
C GLU A 327 -0.98 -22.59 0.33
N ILE A 328 0.11 -22.38 -0.40
CA ILE A 328 1.40 -22.00 0.17
C ILE A 328 1.82 -20.68 -0.44
N TRP A 329 2.11 -19.73 0.43
CA TRP A 329 2.75 -18.48 0.08
C TRP A 329 4.13 -18.42 0.72
N ALA A 330 5.09 -17.80 0.04
CA ALA A 330 6.45 -17.70 0.52
C ALA A 330 7.14 -16.42 0.03
N GLY A 331 8.11 -15.95 0.80
CA GLY A 331 8.95 -14.82 0.41
C GLY A 331 10.31 -14.87 1.11
N PRO A 332 11.39 -14.41 0.45
CA PRO A 332 12.68 -14.25 1.11
C PRO A 332 12.62 -13.10 2.12
N LEU A 333 13.38 -13.24 3.20
CA LEU A 333 13.62 -12.20 4.19
C LEU A 333 15.12 -11.95 4.30
N SER A 334 15.48 -10.84 4.94
CA SER A 334 16.87 -10.52 5.27
C SER A 334 17.57 -11.67 6.01
N ARG A 335 18.90 -11.75 5.85
CA ARG A 335 19.76 -12.81 6.42
C ARG A 335 19.40 -14.22 5.91
N LYS A 336 18.99 -14.35 4.65
CA LYS A 336 18.67 -15.63 3.97
C LYS A 336 17.54 -16.42 4.65
N ARG A 337 16.73 -15.77 5.49
CA ARG A 337 15.54 -16.36 6.07
C ARG A 337 14.43 -16.41 5.03
N ILE A 338 13.42 -17.24 5.27
CA ILE A 338 12.26 -17.36 4.40
C ILE A 338 11.01 -17.31 5.26
N VAL A 339 10.02 -16.50 4.89
CA VAL A 339 8.68 -16.61 5.46
C VAL A 339 7.86 -17.57 4.60
N ILE A 340 7.07 -18.42 5.26
CA ILE A 340 6.03 -19.22 4.62
C ILE A 340 4.69 -19.00 5.32
N LEU A 341 3.60 -19.03 4.55
CA LEU A 341 2.23 -19.06 5.03
C LEU A 341 1.53 -20.26 4.42
N LEU A 342 1.11 -21.19 5.27
CA LEU A 342 0.24 -22.30 4.91
C LEU A 342 -1.19 -21.85 5.15
N TRP A 343 -1.95 -21.60 4.09
CA TRP A 343 -3.25 -20.96 4.17
C TRP A 343 -4.35 -21.91 3.70
N ASN A 344 -5.29 -22.24 4.58
CA ASN A 344 -6.43 -23.08 4.26
C ASN A 344 -7.65 -22.19 4.02
N ARG A 345 -8.02 -22.01 2.76
CA ARG A 345 -9.23 -21.29 2.33
C ARG A 345 -10.46 -22.20 2.22
N SER A 346 -10.31 -23.50 2.49
CA SER A 346 -11.42 -24.46 2.43
C SER A 346 -12.21 -24.50 3.74
N GLY A 347 -13.40 -25.11 3.69
CA GLY A 347 -14.31 -25.26 4.82
C GLY A 347 -13.97 -26.40 5.79
N SER A 348 -12.87 -27.14 5.60
CA SER A 348 -12.50 -28.27 6.45
C SER A 348 -11.04 -28.23 6.89
N LYS A 349 -10.73 -28.81 8.06
CA LYS A 349 -9.35 -28.91 8.55
C LYS A 349 -8.55 -29.82 7.62
N ALA A 350 -7.43 -29.34 7.08
CA ALA A 350 -6.65 -30.06 6.09
C ALA A 350 -5.14 -29.97 6.34
N PRO A 351 -4.36 -31.01 5.97
CA PRO A 351 -2.91 -30.94 5.98
C PRO A 351 -2.38 -30.12 4.81
N ILE A 352 -1.41 -29.24 5.07
CA ILE A 352 -0.67 -28.52 4.04
C ILE A 352 0.81 -28.83 4.22
N SER A 353 1.44 -29.36 3.17
CA SER A 353 2.84 -29.82 3.17
C SER A 353 3.72 -29.00 2.25
N VAL A 354 4.78 -28.36 2.74
CA VAL A 354 5.76 -27.63 1.94
C VAL A 354 7.11 -28.35 1.96
N GLY A 355 7.65 -28.63 0.78
CA GLY A 355 9.00 -29.16 0.59
C GLY A 355 10.05 -28.06 0.45
N TRP A 356 11.29 -28.32 0.89
CA TRP A 356 12.34 -27.30 0.91
C TRP A 356 12.68 -26.77 -0.49
N ARG A 357 12.62 -27.65 -1.50
CA ARG A 357 12.84 -27.25 -2.91
C ARG A 357 11.81 -26.23 -3.40
N GLU A 358 10.56 -26.33 -2.94
CA GLU A 358 9.48 -25.41 -3.35
C GLU A 358 9.76 -23.97 -2.90
N VAL A 359 10.52 -23.80 -1.82
CA VAL A 359 10.90 -22.49 -1.27
C VAL A 359 12.36 -22.13 -1.55
N GLY A 360 13.02 -22.82 -2.48
CA GLY A 360 14.40 -22.50 -2.90
C GLY A 360 15.50 -22.94 -1.93
N LEU A 361 15.21 -23.89 -1.03
CA LEU A 361 16.20 -24.50 -0.13
C LEU A 361 16.62 -25.89 -0.63
N SER A 362 17.88 -26.27 -0.37
CA SER A 362 18.31 -27.65 -0.58
C SER A 362 17.61 -28.58 0.44
N PRO A 363 17.09 -29.76 0.03
CA PRO A 363 16.35 -30.67 0.90
C PRO A 363 17.10 -31.08 2.16
N ILE A 364 18.43 -31.19 2.07
CA ILE A 364 19.27 -31.63 3.18
C ILE A 364 19.67 -30.47 4.08
N THR A 365 19.39 -29.21 3.75
CA THR A 365 19.73 -28.07 4.61
C THR A 365 18.95 -28.17 5.91
N PRO A 366 19.61 -28.21 7.08
CA PRO A 366 18.91 -28.13 8.36
C PRO A 366 18.35 -26.72 8.56
N VAL A 367 17.08 -26.64 8.96
CA VAL A 367 16.33 -25.38 9.11
C VAL A 367 15.70 -25.30 10.49
N ASN A 368 15.84 -24.16 11.16
CA ASN A 368 15.04 -23.87 12.35
C ASN A 368 13.70 -23.24 11.93
N ILE A 369 12.60 -23.72 12.52
CA ILE A 369 11.24 -23.33 12.15
C ILE A 369 10.56 -22.66 13.34
N ARG A 370 10.28 -21.35 13.20
CA ARG A 370 9.59 -20.53 14.19
C ARG A 370 8.13 -20.33 13.77
N ASP A 371 7.16 -20.72 14.60
CA ASP A 371 5.74 -20.38 14.42
C ASP A 371 5.48 -18.99 15.01
N LEU A 372 5.04 -18.06 14.15
CA LEU A 372 4.92 -16.64 14.52
C LEU A 372 3.65 -16.35 15.34
N TRP A 373 2.64 -17.23 15.28
CA TRP A 373 1.41 -17.08 16.04
C TRP A 373 1.46 -17.85 17.36
N ALA A 374 2.19 -18.97 17.40
CA ALA A 374 2.42 -19.73 18.62
C ALA A 374 3.64 -19.23 19.42
N HIS A 375 4.40 -18.27 18.90
CA HIS A 375 5.62 -17.74 19.52
C HIS A 375 6.58 -18.84 20.01
N SER A 376 6.74 -19.91 19.24
CA SER A 376 7.56 -21.07 19.61
C SER A 376 8.30 -21.65 18.40
N PHE A 377 9.45 -22.28 18.66
CA PHE A 377 10.10 -23.11 17.66
C PHE A 377 9.40 -24.46 17.60
N ILE A 378 8.82 -24.81 16.46
CA ILE A 378 8.14 -26.10 16.28
C ILE A 378 9.11 -27.21 15.85
N SER A 379 10.29 -26.85 15.34
CA SER A 379 11.36 -27.78 15.04
C SER A 379 12.70 -27.06 14.91
N MET A 380 13.77 -27.72 15.37
CA MET A 380 15.14 -27.29 15.19
C MET A 380 15.84 -28.25 14.22
N ARG A 381 16.65 -27.70 13.30
CA ARG A 381 17.39 -28.49 12.30
C ARG A 381 16.54 -29.42 11.41
N LYS A 382 15.27 -29.07 11.14
CA LYS A 382 14.36 -29.83 10.27
C LYS A 382 14.91 -29.90 8.84
N ARG A 383 14.75 -31.04 8.18
CA ARG A 383 15.14 -31.27 6.78
C ARG A 383 13.91 -31.65 5.94
N PHE A 384 14.07 -31.59 4.62
CA PHE A 384 13.14 -32.01 3.56
C PHE A 384 11.84 -31.21 3.42
N GLY A 385 11.08 -31.06 4.50
CA GLY A 385 9.69 -30.60 4.42
C GLY A 385 9.04 -30.32 5.78
N LEU A 386 7.93 -29.58 5.75
CA LEU A 386 7.04 -29.31 6.87
C LEU A 386 5.61 -29.63 6.45
N THR A 387 4.86 -30.32 7.32
CA THR A 387 3.42 -30.48 7.20
C THR A 387 2.75 -29.91 8.44
N ALA A 388 1.69 -29.12 8.25
CA ALA A 388 0.84 -28.66 9.34
C ALA A 388 -0.63 -28.89 9.01
N TYR A 389 -1.43 -29.25 10.02
CA TYR A 389 -2.88 -29.29 9.88
C TYR A 389 -3.45 -27.92 10.20
N VAL A 390 -4.18 -27.35 9.24
CA VAL A 390 -4.69 -25.98 9.31
C VAL A 390 -6.21 -26.02 9.35
N ALA A 391 -6.82 -25.34 10.32
CA ALA A 391 -8.28 -25.26 10.46
C ALA A 391 -8.93 -24.52 9.27
N PRO A 392 -10.25 -24.63 9.07
CA PRO A 392 -10.96 -23.88 8.04
C PRO A 392 -10.68 -22.38 8.15
N HIS A 393 -10.38 -21.74 7.02
CA HIS A 393 -10.07 -20.30 6.89
C HIS A 393 -8.88 -19.80 7.72
N ALA A 394 -8.18 -20.69 8.42
CA ALA A 394 -7.03 -20.37 9.23
C ALA A 394 -5.73 -20.43 8.41
N CYS A 395 -4.66 -19.92 9.02
CA CYS A 395 -3.32 -20.01 8.48
C CYS A 395 -2.32 -20.49 9.53
N LYS A 396 -1.16 -20.91 9.03
CA LYS A 396 0.06 -21.09 9.82
C LYS A 396 1.19 -20.32 9.17
N MET A 397 1.79 -19.40 9.92
CA MET A 397 2.86 -18.55 9.44
C MET A 397 4.17 -18.91 10.15
N TYR A 398 5.21 -19.16 9.36
CA TYR A 398 6.50 -19.57 9.89
C TYR A 398 7.64 -18.75 9.30
N ILE A 399 8.69 -18.53 10.11
CA ILE A 399 10.02 -18.16 9.60
C ILE A 399 10.90 -19.40 9.60
N LEU A 400 11.50 -19.65 8.44
CA LEU A 400 12.52 -20.66 8.20
C LEU A 400 13.89 -19.99 8.26
N THR A 401 14.76 -20.48 9.13
CA THR A 401 16.16 -20.02 9.25
C THR A 401 17.09 -21.17 8.90
N PRO A 402 17.63 -21.21 7.66
CA PRO A 402 18.66 -22.17 7.27
C PRO A 402 19.93 -22.01 8.13
N LEU A 403 20.57 -23.13 8.46
CA LEU A 403 21.78 -23.21 9.27
C LEU A 403 23.06 -23.40 8.44
#